data_AF-A0A7V0JSZ5-F1
#
_entry.id   AF-A0A7V0JSZ5-F1
#
_cell.length_a   1.000
_cell.length_b   1.000
_cell.length_c   1.000
_cell.angle_alpha   90.00
_cell.angle_beta   90.00
_cell.angle_gamma   90.00
#
_symmetry.space_group_name_H-M   'P 1'
#
loop_
_entity.id
_entity.type
_entity.pdbx_description
1 polymer ?
#
loop_
_entity_poly.entity_id
_entity_poly.type
_entity_poly.pdbx_seq_one_letter_code
_entity_poly.pdbx_strand_id
1 'polypeptide(L)'
;MEQEKYFAFEDHIKDKDRASAAVNLPDGVVFKDVVIVSKQKVQDGEARIKFYPNGCVDRAMIHIENQHDKVYTLEILPLTGQVIIHDGYIEHEMEK
;
A
#
# COMPACT_ATOMS: atom_id res chain seq x y z
N MET A 1 -7.45 21.04 19.92
CA MET A 1 -7.05 19.64 19.70
C MET A 1 -7.31 19.36 18.23
N GLU A 2 -6.32 19.67 17.40
CA GLU A 2 -6.38 19.62 15.93
C GLU A 2 -6.05 18.21 15.45
N GLN A 3 -7.08 17.44 15.12
CA GLN A 3 -7.00 16.18 14.38
C GLN A 3 -7.99 16.23 13.20
N GLU A 4 -8.00 17.33 12.44
CA GLU A 4 -8.86 17.47 11.25
C GLU A 4 -8.09 18.13 10.10
N LYS A 5 -6.81 17.76 9.98
CA LYS A 5 -5.93 18.18 8.89
C LYS A 5 -5.19 16.98 8.28
N TYR A 6 -5.84 15.81 8.28
CA TYR A 6 -5.44 14.71 7.40
C TYR A 6 -5.71 15.16 5.98
N PHE A 7 -4.64 15.61 5.31
CA PHE A 7 -4.47 15.77 3.88
C PHE A 7 -5.78 15.81 3.10
N ALA A 8 -6.31 17.01 2.90
CA ALA A 8 -7.21 17.27 1.81
C ALA A 8 -6.46 16.91 0.51
N PHE A 9 -6.62 15.66 0.06
CA PHE A 9 -6.47 15.30 -1.34
C PHE A 9 -7.59 16.06 -2.04
N GLU A 10 -7.29 17.29 -2.48
CA GLU A 10 -8.22 18.09 -3.25
C GLU A 10 -8.64 17.28 -4.47
N ASP A 11 -9.93 16.96 -4.47
CA ASP A 11 -10.67 16.19 -5.44
C ASP A 11 -10.60 16.87 -6.80
N HIS A 12 -9.59 16.55 -7.60
CA HIS A 12 -9.52 16.84 -9.03
C HIS A 12 -9.20 15.56 -9.80
N ILE A 13 -10.00 14.51 -9.60
CA ILE A 13 -9.93 13.31 -10.45
C ILE A 13 -11.23 13.20 -11.26
N LYS A 14 -11.37 14.09 -12.24
CA LYS A 14 -12.24 13.89 -13.40
C LYS A 14 -11.43 13.24 -14.51
N ASP A 15 -11.32 11.91 -14.51
CA ASP A 15 -11.14 11.17 -15.77
C ASP A 15 -11.39 9.67 -15.57
N LYS A 16 -12.29 9.10 -16.38
CA LYS A 16 -12.78 7.72 -16.27
C LYS A 16 -11.79 6.69 -16.87
N ASP A 17 -10.61 7.12 -17.31
CA ASP A 17 -9.68 6.34 -18.14
C ASP A 17 -8.27 6.14 -17.52
N ARG A 18 -8.05 6.52 -16.26
CA ARG A 18 -6.70 6.55 -15.66
C ARG A 18 -6.31 5.37 -14.76
N ALA A 19 -7.05 4.25 -14.78
CA ALA A 19 -6.70 3.05 -14.01
C ALA A 19 -5.40 2.35 -14.45
N SER A 20 -4.69 2.88 -15.45
CA SER A 20 -3.57 2.25 -16.14
C SER A 20 -2.30 3.12 -16.26
N ALA A 21 -2.29 4.35 -15.73
CA ALA A 21 -1.08 5.17 -15.75
C ALA A 21 -0.22 4.87 -14.51
N ALA A 22 0.95 4.28 -14.70
CA ALA A 22 1.94 4.15 -13.65
C ALA A 22 2.28 5.53 -13.07
N VAL A 23 2.33 5.62 -11.73
CA VAL A 23 2.69 6.84 -11.01
C VAL A 23 4.00 6.57 -10.28
N ASN A 24 4.94 7.52 -10.36
CA ASN A 24 6.18 7.45 -9.60
C ASN A 24 5.92 7.90 -8.16
N LEU A 25 6.61 7.27 -7.21
CA LEU A 25 6.61 7.74 -5.84
C LEU A 25 7.25 9.15 -5.76
N PRO A 26 6.83 9.99 -4.81
CA PRO A 26 7.49 11.25 -4.52
C PRO A 26 8.98 11.06 -4.22
N ASP A 27 9.79 12.09 -4.47
CA ASP A 27 11.23 12.02 -4.27
C ASP A 27 11.61 11.54 -2.86
N GLY A 28 12.46 10.52 -2.83
CA GLY A 28 12.97 9.90 -1.62
C GLY A 28 11.94 9.15 -0.76
N VAL A 29 10.84 8.74 -1.38
CA VAL A 29 10.02 7.63 -0.89
C VAL A 29 10.35 6.41 -1.74
N VAL A 30 10.66 5.29 -1.10
CA VAL A 30 11.00 4.03 -1.77
C VAL A 30 10.15 2.88 -1.25
N PHE A 31 9.87 1.90 -2.10
CA PHE A 31 9.37 0.61 -1.64
C PHE A 31 10.53 -0.17 -1.01
N LYS A 32 10.39 -0.53 0.26
CA LYS A 32 11.35 -1.39 0.95
C LYS A 32 11.12 -2.86 0.60
N ASP A 33 9.85 -3.26 0.64
CA ASP A 33 9.37 -4.53 0.14
C ASP A 33 7.85 -4.58 0.07
N VAL A 34 7.34 -5.63 -0.58
CA VAL A 34 5.93 -5.95 -0.65
C VAL A 34 5.73 -7.41 -0.23
N VAL A 35 4.95 -7.64 0.81
CA VAL A 35 4.55 -8.97 1.26
C VAL A 35 3.15 -9.25 0.72
N ILE A 36 3.01 -10.26 -0.13
CA ILE A 36 1.70 -10.75 -0.58
C ILE A 36 1.51 -12.10 0.07
N VAL A 37 0.46 -12.28 0.89
CA VAL A 37 0.30 -13.47 1.73
C VAL A 37 0.23 -14.78 0.92
N SER A 38 -0.34 -14.74 -0.28
CA SER A 38 -0.40 -15.89 -1.19
C SER A 38 0.92 -16.18 -1.92
N LYS A 39 1.94 -15.33 -1.75
CA LYS A 39 3.22 -15.37 -2.46
C LYS A 39 4.38 -15.10 -1.49
N GLN A 40 5.58 -14.98 -2.04
CA GLN A 40 6.77 -14.60 -1.28
C GLN A 40 6.88 -13.07 -1.21
N LYS A 41 7.59 -12.59 -0.18
CA LYS A 41 8.04 -11.20 -0.07
C LYS A 41 8.87 -10.80 -1.29
N VAL A 42 8.56 -9.64 -1.86
CA VAL A 42 9.22 -9.09 -3.05
C VAL A 42 10.00 -7.85 -2.61
N GLN A 43 11.33 -7.89 -2.77
CA GLN A 43 12.23 -6.77 -2.42
C GLN A 43 12.81 -6.06 -3.64
N ASP A 44 12.77 -6.71 -4.81
CA ASP A 44 13.24 -6.19 -6.09
C ASP A 44 12.36 -6.73 -7.21
N GLY A 45 12.28 -6.00 -8.32
CA GLY A 45 11.45 -6.35 -9.47
C GLY A 45 10.00 -5.88 -9.34
N GLU A 46 9.05 -6.78 -9.60
CA GLU A 46 7.63 -6.43 -9.75
C GLU A 46 6.75 -7.23 -8.78
N ALA A 47 5.94 -6.52 -8.00
CA ALA A 47 4.89 -7.10 -7.15
C ALA A 47 3.49 -6.84 -7.76
N ARG A 48 2.64 -7.85 -7.78
CA ARG A 48 1.25 -7.76 -8.29
C ARG A 48 0.24 -8.18 -7.23
N ILE A 49 -0.55 -7.23 -6.77
CA ILE A 49 -1.68 -7.41 -5.87
C ILE A 49 -2.95 -7.53 -6.71
N LYS A 50 -3.66 -8.64 -6.59
CA LYS A 50 -4.83 -8.93 -7.41
C LYS A 50 -6.12 -8.55 -6.69
N PHE A 51 -6.96 -7.77 -7.36
CA PHE A 51 -8.37 -7.57 -7.02
C PHE A 51 -9.20 -8.56 -7.82
N TYR A 52 -9.96 -9.40 -7.13
CA TYR A 52 -10.72 -10.48 -7.73
C TYR A 52 -12.15 -10.02 -8.07
N PRO A 53 -12.80 -10.57 -9.11
CA PRO A 53 -14.17 -10.20 -9.48
C PRO A 53 -15.22 -10.46 -8.40
N ASN A 54 -14.91 -11.32 -7.42
CA ASN A 54 -15.78 -11.60 -6.27
C ASN A 54 -15.69 -10.54 -5.16
N GLY A 55 -14.90 -9.47 -5.35
CA GLY A 55 -14.71 -8.40 -4.38
C GLY A 55 -13.58 -8.63 -3.38
N CYS A 56 -12.94 -9.80 -3.39
CA CYS A 56 -11.76 -10.05 -2.57
C CYS A 56 -10.51 -9.39 -3.17
N VAL A 57 -9.49 -9.18 -2.35
CA VAL A 57 -8.15 -8.76 -2.76
C VAL A 57 -7.10 -9.66 -2.10
N ASP A 58 -5.94 -9.80 -2.75
CA ASP A 58 -4.79 -10.41 -2.09
C ASP A 58 -4.49 -9.65 -0.78
N ARG A 59 -4.42 -10.38 0.35
CA ARG A 59 -3.91 -9.80 1.59
C ARG A 59 -2.44 -9.44 1.36
N ALA A 60 -2.12 -8.16 1.50
CA ALA A 60 -0.79 -7.66 1.20
C ALA A 60 -0.37 -6.57 2.18
N MET A 61 0.93 -6.47 2.41
CA MET A 61 1.57 -5.38 3.14
C MET A 61 2.60 -4.75 2.24
N ILE A 62 2.56 -3.42 2.15
CA ILE A 62 3.53 -2.64 1.39
C ILE A 62 4.32 -1.81 2.39
N HIS A 63 5.62 -2.04 2.44
CA HIS A 63 6.53 -1.30 3.30
C HIS A 63 7.17 -0.19 2.49
N ILE A 64 6.95 1.05 2.92
CA ILE A 64 7.56 2.23 2.32
C ILE A 64 8.51 2.88 3.31
N GLU A 65 9.63 3.40 2.81
CA GLU A 65 10.62 4.12 3.58
C GLU A 65 10.79 5.52 2.98
N ASN A 66 10.94 6.54 3.83
CA ASN A 66 11.17 7.90 3.39
C ASN A 66 12.63 8.34 3.58
N GLN A 67 12.95 9.57 3.15
CA GLN A 67 14.27 10.19 3.26
C GLN A 67 14.84 10.30 4.69
N HIS A 68 14.01 10.12 5.71
CA HIS A 68 14.39 10.20 7.12
C HIS A 68 14.42 8.81 7.79
N ASP A 69 14.55 7.74 6.99
CA ASP A 69 14.56 6.34 7.44
C ASP A 69 13.29 5.93 8.21
N LYS A 70 12.19 6.69 8.09
CA LYS A 70 10.91 6.31 8.69
C LYS A 70 10.21 5.33 7.77
N VAL A 71 9.81 4.22 8.36
CA VAL A 71 9.07 3.16 7.67
C VAL A 71 7.59 3.28 8.00
N TYR A 72 6.75 3.05 6.99
CA TYR A 72 5.32 2.86 7.13
C TYR A 72 4.90 1.55 6.48
N THR A 73 3.88 0.93 7.04
CA THR A 73 3.29 -0.30 6.48
C THR A 73 1.86 -0.02 6.05
N LEU A 74 1.57 -0.25 4.77
CA LEU A 74 0.21 -0.21 4.24
C LEU A 74 -0.31 -1.64 4.19
N GLU A 75 -1.25 -1.99 5.07
CA GLU A 75 -1.92 -3.29 5.08
C GLU A 75 -3.22 -3.22 4.27
N ILE A 76 -3.35 -4.13 3.31
CA ILE A 76 -4.56 -4.29 2.50
C ILE A 76 -5.40 -5.44 3.07
N LEU A 77 -6.62 -5.11 3.52
CA LEU A 77 -7.56 -6.08 4.06
C LEU A 77 -8.23 -6.90 2.94
N PRO A 78 -8.16 -8.24 2.95
CA PRO A 78 -8.56 -9.08 1.83
C PRO A 78 -10.05 -9.06 1.51
N LEU A 79 -10.91 -8.76 2.48
CA LEU A 79 -12.37 -8.81 2.32
C LEU A 79 -12.98 -7.47 1.92
N THR A 80 -12.41 -6.37 2.39
CA THR A 80 -12.98 -5.03 2.20
C THR A 80 -12.19 -4.19 1.20
N GLY A 81 -10.95 -4.60 0.87
CA GLY A 81 -10.02 -3.77 0.11
C GLY A 81 -9.56 -2.51 0.84
N GLN A 82 -9.91 -2.35 2.12
CA GLN A 82 -9.49 -1.21 2.91
C GLN A 82 -7.99 -1.27 3.16
N VAL A 83 -7.37 -0.08 3.15
CA VAL A 83 -5.95 0.09 3.44
C VAL A 83 -5.82 0.69 4.84
N ILE A 84 -5.12 -0.02 5.72
CA ILE A 84 -4.74 0.47 7.05
C ILE A 84 -3.28 0.91 6.98
N ILE A 85 -2.98 2.10 7.48
CA ILE A 85 -1.62 2.63 7.55
C ILE A 85 -1.13 2.46 8.98
N HIS A 86 0.01 1.79 9.11
CA HIS A 86 0.70 1.61 10.38
C HIS A 86 2.01 2.39 10.38
N ASP A 87 2.31 3.04 11.51
CA ASP A 87 3.63 3.59 11.79
C ASP A 87 4.62 2.47 12.06
N GLY A 88 5.76 2.51 11.37
CA GLY A 88 6.81 1.52 11.50
C GLY A 88 6.67 0.34 10.55
N TYR A 89 7.63 -0.58 10.70
CA TYR A 89 7.68 -1.81 9.95
C TYR A 89 6.90 -2.89 10.70
N ILE A 90 5.78 -3.32 10.13
CA ILE A 90 4.96 -4.41 10.68
C ILE A 90 4.96 -5.57 9.70
N GLU A 91 5.34 -6.74 10.19
CA GLU A 91 5.07 -8.01 9.53
C GLU A 91 4.15 -8.82 10.44
N HIS A 92 3.03 -9.30 9.90
CA HIS A 92 2.26 -10.30 10.61
C HIS A 92 2.89 -11.67 10.30
N GLU A 93 3.56 -12.27 11.29
CA GLU A 93 3.77 -13.71 11.28
C GLU A 93 2.40 -14.39 11.32
N MET A 94 2.04 -15.07 10.24
CA MET A 94 0.87 -15.93 10.30
C MET A 94 1.27 -17.24 10.98
N GLU A 95 0.64 -17.54 12.12
CA GLU A 95 0.61 -18.88 12.67
C GLU A 95 0.19 -19.88 11.56
N LYS A 96 0.94 -20.98 11.50
CA LYS A 96 0.82 -22.06 10.49
C LYS A 96 -0.51 -22.79 10.54
#